data_AF-G4TZA6-F1
#
_entry.id   AF-G4TZA6-F1
#
_cell.length_a   1.000
_cell.length_b   1.000
_cell.length_c   1.000
_cell.angle_alpha   90.00
_cell.angle_beta   90.00
_cell.angle_gamma   90.00
#
_symmetry.space_group_name_H-M   'P 1'
#
loop_
_entity.id
_entity.type
_entity.pdbx_description
1 polymer ?
#
loop_
_entity_poly.entity_id
_entity_poly.type
_entity_poly.pdbx_seq_one_letter_code
_entity_poly.pdbx_strand_id
1 'polypeptide(L)'
;MESFVLFLSYERIVKYTAVSATSVFIYDYILTLPLEISLTWTRWGGWLGKFVFFYVRTTGIGSPPDLTTGGHKSHRSHSRIYTLPLDDRMCTLYQKTRWIIVFMTIFYFVSAVGQIIAGILAMRILIPLTGSIDGHCALTGETPRNVDKIIAGSYLSMMPCETVILAATIGHSIWARRLQLLGNASSTLPILTRLYRDGVLYFGLALALRLCGALVWLVAPANLKLSADYCVYAFTSIFSYRFFLGLRESISRSRSTSSGLFATTTTTAETFALSQISNRNLGQSIHKPTARPLEKLDVELSQS
;
A
#
# COMPACT_ATOMS: atom_id res chain seq x y z
N MET A 1 -20.18 -31.62 29.43
CA MET A 1 -20.50 -31.97 28.03
C MET A 1 -20.63 -30.72 27.16
N GLU A 2 -21.37 -29.69 27.59
CA GLU A 2 -21.55 -28.43 26.83
C GLU A 2 -20.25 -27.69 26.51
N SER A 3 -19.29 -27.64 27.45
CA SER A 3 -17.98 -27.01 27.24
C SER A 3 -17.17 -27.65 26.10
N PHE A 4 -17.26 -28.98 25.95
CA PHE A 4 -16.59 -29.72 24.89
C PHE A 4 -17.22 -29.45 23.52
N VAL A 5 -18.55 -29.36 23.45
CA VAL A 5 -19.27 -29.02 22.21
C VAL A 5 -18.94 -27.60 21.75
N LEU A 6 -18.85 -26.64 22.67
CA LEU A 6 -18.42 -25.27 22.36
C LEU A 6 -16.98 -25.23 21.84
N PHE A 7 -16.07 -25.97 22.48
CA PHE A 7 -14.68 -26.06 22.05
C PHE A 7 -14.55 -26.58 20.60
N LEU A 8 -15.21 -27.70 20.29
CA LEU A 8 -15.22 -28.26 18.93
C LEU A 8 -15.86 -27.31 17.91
N SER A 9 -16.87 -26.55 18.32
CA SER A 9 -17.52 -25.57 17.46
C SER A 9 -16.57 -24.42 17.10
N TYR A 10 -15.80 -23.92 18.07
CA TYR A 10 -14.81 -22.87 17.85
C TYR A 10 -13.68 -23.32 16.91
N GLU A 11 -13.17 -24.53 17.08
CA GLU A 11 -12.13 -25.06 16.20
C GLU A 11 -12.61 -25.15 14.74
N ARG A 12 -13.86 -25.59 14.51
CA ARG A 12 -14.48 -25.61 13.17
C ARG A 12 -14.60 -24.20 12.60
N ILE A 13 -15.02 -23.22 13.40
CA ILE A 13 -15.14 -21.83 12.97
C ILE A 13 -13.79 -21.29 12.49
N VAL A 14 -12.70 -21.54 13.22
CA VAL A 14 -11.35 -21.11 12.79
C VAL A 14 -10.95 -21.77 11.49
N LYS A 15 -11.13 -23.08 11.35
CA LYS A 15 -10.81 -23.82 10.12
C LYS A 15 -11.60 -23.29 8.92
N TYR A 16 -12.91 -23.08 9.06
CA TYR A 16 -13.73 -22.53 8.00
C TYR A 16 -13.37 -21.09 7.67
N THR A 17 -13.03 -20.27 8.67
CA THR A 17 -12.58 -18.90 8.46
C THR A 17 -11.26 -18.86 7.70
N ALA A 18 -10.31 -19.73 8.07
CA ALA A 18 -9.03 -19.86 7.38
C ALA A 18 -9.24 -20.28 5.91
N VAL A 19 -10.00 -21.35 5.66
CA VAL A 19 -10.32 -21.82 4.30
C VAL A 19 -11.03 -20.73 3.49
N SER A 20 -11.99 -20.02 4.09
CA SER A 20 -12.71 -18.92 3.46
C SER A 20 -11.77 -17.76 3.10
N ALA A 21 -10.96 -17.29 4.05
CA ALA A 21 -10.02 -16.19 3.84
C ALA A 21 -8.99 -16.53 2.74
N THR A 22 -8.44 -17.75 2.76
CA THR A 22 -7.55 -18.26 1.72
C THR A 22 -8.26 -18.37 0.37
N SER A 23 -9.49 -18.86 0.32
CA SER A 23 -10.26 -18.99 -0.92
C SER A 23 -10.54 -17.62 -1.55
N VAL A 24 -10.95 -16.63 -0.74
CA VAL A 24 -11.18 -15.25 -1.21
C VAL A 24 -9.88 -14.64 -1.72
N PHE A 25 -8.77 -14.86 -1.03
CA PHE A 25 -7.45 -14.39 -1.47
C PHE A 25 -7.02 -15.03 -2.81
N ILE A 26 -7.16 -16.35 -2.97
CA ILE A 26 -6.83 -17.06 -4.21
C ILE A 26 -7.74 -16.60 -5.35
N TYR A 27 -9.03 -16.44 -5.09
CA TYR A 27 -9.98 -15.96 -6.06
C TYR A 27 -9.62 -14.56 -6.57
N ASP A 28 -9.32 -13.63 -5.65
CA ASP A 28 -8.86 -12.29 -6.01
C ASP A 28 -7.57 -12.34 -6.84
N TYR A 29 -6.63 -13.22 -6.46
CA TYR A 29 -5.41 -13.44 -7.20
C TYR A 29 -5.65 -13.86 -8.65
N ILE A 30 -6.52 -14.85 -8.87
CA ILE A 30 -6.85 -15.33 -10.23
C ILE A 30 -7.46 -14.21 -11.07
N LEU A 31 -8.38 -13.42 -10.49
CA LEU A 31 -9.04 -12.32 -11.19
C LEU A 31 -8.08 -11.21 -11.63
N THR A 32 -7.01 -11.00 -10.88
CA THR A 32 -6.11 -9.87 -11.04
C THR A 32 -4.82 -10.24 -11.78
N LEU A 33 -4.53 -11.54 -11.91
CA LEU A 33 -3.37 -12.07 -12.62
C LEU A 33 -3.22 -11.54 -14.07
N PRO A 34 -4.27 -11.46 -14.91
CA PRO A 34 -4.11 -10.93 -16.27
C PRO A 34 -3.68 -9.45 -16.27
N LEU A 35 -4.25 -8.66 -15.38
CA LEU A 35 -3.89 -7.25 -15.23
C LEU A 35 -2.45 -7.11 -14.73
N GLU A 36 -2.02 -7.99 -13.82
CA GLU A 36 -0.64 -8.04 -13.35
C GLU A 36 0.34 -8.32 -14.47
N ILE A 37 0.08 -9.36 -15.28
CA ILE A 37 0.92 -9.76 -16.40
C ILE A 37 1.04 -8.58 -17.37
N SER A 38 -0.09 -7.96 -17.72
CA SER A 38 -0.12 -6.85 -18.67
C SER A 38 0.65 -5.62 -18.19
N LEU A 39 0.55 -5.26 -16.90
CA LEU A 39 1.12 -4.02 -16.36
C LEU A 39 2.55 -4.18 -15.81
N THR A 40 2.90 -5.37 -15.32
CA THR A 40 4.16 -5.60 -14.58
C THR A 40 5.17 -6.38 -15.41
N TRP A 41 4.71 -7.37 -16.18
CA TRP A 41 5.60 -8.37 -16.77
C TRP A 41 6.08 -8.02 -18.18
N THR A 42 5.33 -7.21 -18.91
CA THR A 42 5.54 -6.94 -20.34
C THR A 42 6.58 -5.87 -20.64
N ARG A 43 6.83 -4.92 -19.73
CA ARG A 43 7.57 -3.71 -20.10
C ARG A 43 9.01 -3.67 -19.58
N TRP A 44 9.28 -3.71 -18.28
CA TRP A 44 10.55 -3.13 -17.76
C TRP A 44 11.20 -3.86 -16.56
N GLY A 45 10.76 -5.06 -16.21
CA GLY A 45 11.29 -5.79 -15.05
C GLY A 45 12.32 -6.86 -15.41
N GLY A 46 13.57 -6.67 -15.02
CA GLY A 46 14.55 -7.76 -14.95
C GLY A 46 14.00 -8.92 -14.10
N TRP A 47 14.49 -10.14 -14.36
CA TRP A 47 14.04 -11.37 -13.69
C TRP A 47 13.99 -11.27 -12.16
N LEU A 48 14.93 -10.53 -11.57
CA LEU A 48 15.00 -10.29 -10.13
C LEU A 48 13.76 -9.57 -9.56
N GLY A 49 13.24 -8.56 -10.24
CA GLY A 49 12.05 -7.83 -9.80
C GLY A 49 10.79 -8.70 -9.82
N LYS A 50 10.71 -9.61 -10.80
CA LYS A 50 9.64 -10.61 -10.89
C LYS A 50 9.75 -11.62 -9.76
N PHE A 51 10.96 -12.10 -9.46
CA PHE A 51 11.22 -13.03 -8.36
C PHE A 51 10.93 -12.42 -6.99
N VAL A 52 11.42 -11.21 -6.71
CA VAL A 52 11.15 -10.53 -5.43
C VAL A 52 9.65 -10.26 -5.28
N PHE A 53 8.98 -9.83 -6.34
CA PHE A 53 7.53 -9.62 -6.32
C PHE A 53 6.78 -10.92 -6.04
N PHE A 54 7.13 -12.01 -6.75
CA PHE A 54 6.51 -13.32 -6.54
C PHE A 54 6.79 -13.82 -5.12
N TYR A 55 8.03 -13.71 -4.65
CA TYR A 55 8.45 -14.14 -3.32
C TYR A 55 7.71 -13.39 -2.21
N VAL A 56 7.70 -12.05 -2.23
CA VAL A 56 6.96 -11.23 -1.25
C VAL A 56 5.47 -11.56 -1.28
N ARG A 57 4.93 -11.95 -2.43
CA ARG A 57 3.53 -12.34 -2.57
C ARG A 57 3.23 -13.75 -2.05
N THR A 58 4.04 -14.75 -2.42
CA THR A 58 3.78 -16.15 -2.10
C THR A 58 4.21 -16.54 -0.70
N THR A 59 5.26 -15.92 -0.16
CA THR A 59 5.74 -16.25 1.20
C THR A 59 4.83 -15.77 2.32
N GLY A 60 3.86 -14.90 2.00
CA GLY A 60 2.92 -14.40 2.98
C GLY A 60 1.69 -15.25 3.17
N ILE A 61 1.34 -16.02 2.15
CA ILE A 61 0.44 -17.15 2.35
C ILE A 61 1.29 -18.17 3.10
N GLY A 62 1.34 -18.05 4.44
CA GLY A 62 1.82 -19.16 5.25
C GLY A 62 1.09 -20.39 4.73
N SER A 63 1.86 -21.36 4.22
CA SER A 63 1.28 -22.56 3.61
C SER A 63 0.13 -23.02 4.50
N PRO A 64 -1.09 -23.24 3.95
CA PRO A 64 -2.19 -23.75 4.76
C PRO A 64 -1.62 -24.91 5.55
N PRO A 65 -1.74 -24.92 6.89
CA PRO A 65 -1.08 -25.91 7.72
C PRO A 65 -1.42 -27.27 7.13
N ASP A 66 -0.40 -27.97 6.60
CA ASP A 66 -0.59 -29.21 5.88
C ASP A 66 -1.40 -30.14 6.77
N LEU A 67 -2.67 -30.32 6.40
CA LEU A 67 -3.62 -31.15 7.12
C LEU A 67 -3.32 -32.64 6.90
N THR A 68 -2.35 -32.97 6.06
CA THR A 68 -2.02 -34.34 5.68
C THR A 68 -0.54 -34.44 5.30
N THR A 69 0.34 -34.69 6.27
CA THR A 69 1.44 -35.69 6.21
C THR A 69 2.52 -35.32 7.23
N GLY A 70 2.73 -36.21 8.20
CA GLY A 70 3.82 -36.13 9.16
C GLY A 70 5.16 -36.20 8.43
N GLY A 71 5.77 -35.04 8.21
CA GLY A 71 7.01 -34.89 7.47
C GLY A 71 7.83 -33.75 8.05
N HIS A 72 8.68 -34.09 9.01
CA HIS A 72 9.55 -33.20 9.78
C HIS A 72 10.41 -32.32 8.85
N LYS A 73 10.10 -31.02 8.77
CA LYS A 73 11.08 -29.94 8.51
C LYS A 73 10.54 -28.63 9.07
N SER A 74 11.05 -28.27 10.24
CA SER A 74 10.80 -27.00 10.93
C SER A 74 11.32 -25.85 10.07
N HIS A 75 10.46 -25.33 9.19
CA HIS A 75 10.73 -24.14 8.41
C HIS A 75 10.63 -22.92 9.34
N ARG A 76 11.80 -22.36 9.65
CA ARG A 76 11.99 -21.11 10.38
C ARG A 76 11.13 -20.02 9.71
N SER A 77 10.00 -19.69 10.31
CA SER A 77 9.04 -18.73 9.76
C SER A 77 9.65 -17.32 9.77
N HIS A 78 10.09 -16.87 8.61
CA HIS A 78 10.72 -15.57 8.41
C HIS A 78 9.64 -14.48 8.30
N SER A 79 9.31 -13.86 9.43
CA SER A 79 8.42 -12.68 9.52
C SER A 79 9.11 -11.37 9.10
N ARG A 80 9.91 -11.39 8.03
CA ARG A 80 10.52 -10.18 7.47
C ARG A 80 10.15 -10.06 6.01
N ILE A 81 9.90 -8.82 5.59
CA ILE A 81 9.66 -8.34 4.21
C ILE A 81 8.17 -8.16 3.85
N TYR A 82 7.45 -7.29 4.57
CA TYR A 82 6.23 -6.61 4.03
C TYR A 82 6.34 -5.07 4.03
N THR A 83 7.45 -4.49 4.47
CA THR A 83 7.61 -3.05 4.68
C THR A 83 8.20 -2.27 3.50
N LEU A 84 8.59 -2.91 2.40
CA LEU A 84 9.34 -2.23 1.33
C LEU A 84 8.52 -1.39 0.32
N PRO A 85 7.26 -1.68 -0.03
CA PRO A 85 6.64 -0.96 -1.16
C PRO A 85 5.97 0.39 -0.79
N LEU A 86 5.97 0.79 0.48
CA LEU A 86 5.40 2.07 0.94
C LEU A 86 6.38 3.26 0.85
N ASP A 87 7.68 3.02 1.03
CA ASP A 87 8.71 4.08 1.11
C ASP A 87 8.87 4.86 -0.22
N ASP A 88 8.92 4.15 -1.36
CA ASP A 88 9.11 4.79 -2.66
C ASP A 88 7.93 5.70 -3.06
N ARG A 89 6.72 5.42 -2.56
CA ARG A 89 5.52 6.17 -2.91
C ARG A 89 5.36 7.44 -2.10
N MET A 90 5.75 7.41 -0.83
CA MET A 90 5.70 8.60 0.02
C MET A 90 6.62 9.71 -0.52
N CYS A 91 7.77 9.33 -1.08
CA CYS A 91 8.72 10.24 -1.71
C CYS A 91 8.16 10.94 -2.97
N THR A 92 7.29 10.29 -3.74
CA THR A 92 6.71 10.89 -4.96
C THR A 92 5.58 11.90 -4.69
N LEU A 93 4.82 11.72 -3.60
CA LEU A 93 3.66 12.55 -3.28
C LEU A 93 4.05 13.88 -2.61
N TYR A 94 5.15 13.93 -1.86
CA TYR A 94 5.52 15.07 -1.01
C TYR A 94 6.71 15.88 -1.52
N GLN A 95 7.01 15.83 -2.82
CA GLN A 95 8.23 16.39 -3.41
C GLN A 95 8.48 17.89 -3.08
N LYS A 96 7.43 18.65 -2.77
CA LYS A 96 7.51 20.10 -2.51
C LYS A 96 7.92 20.45 -1.07
N THR A 97 7.74 19.55 -0.09
CA THR A 97 7.98 19.87 1.33
C THR A 97 8.93 18.85 1.96
N ARG A 98 10.24 19.03 1.73
CA ARG A 98 11.31 18.11 2.20
C ARG A 98 11.20 17.77 3.69
N TRP A 99 10.82 18.73 4.53
CA TRP A 99 10.65 18.52 5.97
C TRP A 99 9.56 17.50 6.32
N ILE A 100 8.43 17.50 5.59
CA ILE A 100 7.34 16.56 5.84
C ILE A 100 7.78 15.14 5.46
N ILE A 101 8.52 14.98 4.36
CA ILE A 101 9.06 13.67 3.97
C ILE A 101 9.98 13.14 5.08
N VAL A 102 10.97 13.94 5.50
CA VAL A 102 11.93 13.52 6.53
C VAL A 102 11.22 13.14 7.83
N PHE A 103 10.25 13.94 8.28
CA PHE A 103 9.46 13.65 9.48
C PHE A 103 8.70 12.33 9.35
N MET A 104 8.00 12.13 8.23
CA MET A 104 7.21 10.92 8.00
C MET A 104 8.07 9.67 7.87
N THR A 105 9.22 9.78 7.19
CA THR A 105 10.19 8.70 7.07
C THR A 105 10.75 8.31 8.44
N ILE A 106 11.19 9.28 9.26
CA ILE A 106 11.66 9.01 10.63
C ILE A 106 10.57 8.32 11.44
N PHE A 107 9.35 8.84 11.40
CA PHE A 107 8.21 8.27 12.13
C PHE A 107 7.91 6.83 11.69
N TYR A 108 7.93 6.58 10.39
CA TYR A 108 7.77 5.24 9.81
C TYR A 108 8.87 4.27 10.29
N PHE A 109 10.14 4.69 10.24
CA PHE A 109 11.25 3.86 10.72
C PHE A 109 11.13 3.55 12.21
N VAL A 110 10.79 4.53 13.04
CA VAL A 110 10.58 4.32 14.48
C VAL A 110 9.45 3.31 14.73
N SER A 111 8.32 3.45 14.01
CA SER A 111 7.20 2.51 14.09
C SER A 111 7.60 1.11 13.63
N ALA A 112 8.32 0.98 12.52
CA ALA A 112 8.81 -0.29 11.99
C ALA A 112 9.78 -0.99 12.95
N VAL A 113 10.72 -0.24 13.56
CA VAL A 113 11.62 -0.78 14.58
C VAL A 113 10.83 -1.26 15.80
N GLY A 114 9.86 -0.47 16.27
CA GLY A 114 8.97 -0.88 17.35
C GLY A 114 8.23 -2.18 17.06
N GLN A 115 7.72 -2.33 15.83
CA GLN A 115 7.04 -3.55 15.37
C GLN A 115 7.98 -4.76 15.30
N ILE A 116 9.21 -4.58 14.82
CA ILE A 116 10.22 -5.65 14.78
C ILE A 116 10.55 -6.11 16.21
N ILE A 117 10.75 -5.18 17.14
CA ILE A 117 11.05 -5.50 18.54
C ILE A 117 9.87 -6.24 19.17
N ALA A 118 8.64 -5.74 19.00
CA ALA A 118 7.43 -6.38 19.50
C ALA A 118 7.24 -7.79 18.92
N GLY A 119 7.48 -7.96 17.61
CA GLY A 119 7.42 -9.25 16.93
C GLY A 119 8.48 -10.24 17.42
N ILE A 120 9.72 -9.79 17.62
CA ILE A 120 10.79 -10.63 18.19
C ILE A 120 10.43 -11.04 19.62
N LEU A 121 9.90 -10.12 20.43
CA LEU A 121 9.49 -10.42 21.80
C LEU A 121 8.34 -11.43 21.83
N ALA A 122 7.32 -11.24 20.99
CA ALA A 122 6.21 -12.18 20.84
C ALA A 122 6.71 -13.57 20.43
N MET A 123 7.59 -13.65 19.42
CA MET A 123 8.17 -14.91 18.97
C MET A 123 9.04 -15.57 20.05
N ARG A 124 9.84 -14.82 20.80
CA ARG A 124 10.62 -15.36 21.93
C ARG A 124 9.75 -15.98 23.02
N ILE A 125 8.54 -15.45 23.22
CA ILE A 125 7.57 -15.99 24.17
C ILE A 125 6.82 -17.20 23.58
N LEU A 126 6.48 -17.17 22.28
CA LEU A 126 5.72 -18.22 21.60
C LEU A 126 6.57 -19.47 21.29
N ILE A 127 7.82 -19.32 20.86
CA ILE A 127 8.71 -20.45 20.49
C ILE A 127 8.81 -21.53 21.57
N PRO A 128 9.04 -21.22 22.88
CA PRO A 128 9.12 -22.27 23.90
C PRO A 128 7.75 -22.91 24.21
N LEU A 129 6.64 -22.26 23.84
CA LEU A 129 5.29 -22.78 24.01
C LEU A 129 4.86 -23.65 22.84
N THR A 130 5.46 -23.49 21.66
CA THR A 130 5.18 -24.32 20.49
C THR A 130 5.92 -25.64 20.60
N GLY A 131 5.18 -26.74 20.67
CA GLY A 131 5.68 -28.10 20.59
C GLY A 131 4.96 -28.90 19.51
N SER A 132 5.43 -30.12 19.28
CA SER A 132 4.75 -31.07 18.41
C SER A 132 3.96 -32.06 19.28
N ILE A 133 2.63 -32.06 19.13
CA ILE A 133 1.74 -33.08 19.70
C ILE A 133 1.17 -33.85 18.51
N ASP A 134 1.42 -35.15 18.44
CA ASP A 134 0.92 -36.02 17.35
C ASP A 134 1.31 -35.58 15.93
N GLY A 135 2.46 -34.93 15.79
CA GLY A 135 2.94 -34.40 14.51
C GLY A 135 2.31 -33.07 14.09
N HIS A 136 1.41 -32.51 14.92
CA HIS A 136 0.85 -31.18 14.74
C HIS A 136 1.55 -30.16 15.65
N CYS A 137 1.83 -28.98 15.10
CA CYS A 137 2.37 -27.87 15.87
C CYS A 137 1.26 -27.32 16.77
N ALA A 138 1.34 -27.58 18.07
CA ALA A 138 0.36 -27.17 19.07
C ALA A 138 1.06 -26.44 20.22
N LEU A 139 0.33 -25.57 20.93
CA LEU A 139 0.85 -25.01 22.18
C LEU A 139 0.81 -26.10 23.26
N THR A 140 1.99 -26.52 23.74
CA THR A 140 2.13 -27.57 24.76
C THR A 140 2.12 -27.03 26.19
N GLY A 141 2.17 -25.70 26.37
CA GLY A 141 2.22 -25.05 27.69
C GLY A 141 1.03 -24.15 27.99
N GLU A 142 0.85 -23.81 29.27
CA GLU A 142 -0.10 -22.78 29.68
C GLU A 142 0.25 -21.45 28.99
N THR A 143 -0.72 -20.89 28.27
CA THR A 143 -0.56 -19.59 27.62
C THR A 143 -0.33 -18.51 28.68
N PRO A 144 0.78 -17.76 28.63
CA PRO A 144 1.02 -16.67 29.56
C PRO A 144 -0.15 -15.68 29.53
N ARG A 145 -0.61 -15.24 30.71
CA ARG A 145 -1.76 -14.33 30.87
C ARG A 145 -1.67 -13.01 30.09
N ASN A 146 -0.48 -12.68 29.58
CA ASN A 146 -0.21 -11.43 28.86
C ASN A 146 -0.02 -11.61 27.35
N VAL A 147 -0.06 -12.82 26.79
CA VAL A 147 0.15 -13.04 25.34
C VAL A 147 -0.86 -12.25 24.52
N ASP A 148 -2.12 -12.24 24.95
CA ASP A 148 -3.19 -11.52 24.28
C ASP A 148 -2.93 -10.02 24.16
N LYS A 149 -2.41 -9.42 25.24
CA LYS A 149 -2.07 -8.00 25.28
C LYS A 149 -0.84 -7.68 24.43
N ILE A 150 0.12 -8.60 24.37
CA ILE A 150 1.33 -8.44 23.54
C ILE A 150 0.96 -8.49 22.06
N ILE A 151 0.14 -9.47 21.66
CA ILE A 151 -0.30 -9.62 20.26
C ILE A 151 -1.23 -8.47 19.87
N ALA A 152 -2.22 -8.11 20.69
CA ALA A 152 -3.03 -6.92 20.46
C ALA A 152 -2.17 -5.64 20.39
N GLY A 153 -1.16 -5.51 21.25
CA GLY A 153 -0.18 -4.42 21.21
C GLY A 153 0.58 -4.36 19.89
N SER A 154 0.90 -5.51 19.28
CA SER A 154 1.53 -5.54 17.96
C SER A 154 0.62 -4.97 16.86
N TYR A 155 -0.69 -5.26 16.88
CA TYR A 155 -1.67 -4.63 15.99
C TYR A 155 -1.79 -3.12 16.21
N LEU A 156 -1.85 -2.69 17.47
CA LEU A 156 -1.96 -1.28 17.84
C LEU A 156 -0.70 -0.48 17.51
N SER A 157 0.48 -1.11 17.55
CA SER A 157 1.77 -0.44 17.29
C SER A 157 1.88 0.20 15.90
N MET A 158 1.12 -0.32 14.92
CA MET A 158 1.11 0.17 13.54
C MET A 158 0.03 1.24 13.29
N MET A 159 -0.97 1.35 14.17
CA MET A 159 -2.08 2.31 14.03
C MET A 159 -1.64 3.79 13.97
N PRO A 160 -0.66 4.26 14.77
CA PRO A 160 -0.22 5.65 14.68
C PRO A 160 0.32 6.00 13.29
N CYS A 161 1.10 5.10 12.68
CA CYS A 161 1.63 5.27 11.32
C CYS A 161 0.50 5.42 10.30
N GLU A 162 -0.47 4.52 10.33
CA GLU A 162 -1.58 4.53 9.38
C GLU A 162 -2.50 5.73 9.58
N THR A 163 -2.73 6.13 10.83
CA THR A 163 -3.53 7.32 11.17
C THR A 163 -2.86 8.58 10.64
N VAL A 164 -1.54 8.70 10.81
CA VAL A 164 -0.77 9.84 10.30
C VAL A 164 -0.79 9.86 8.77
N ILE A 165 -0.57 8.72 8.10
CA ILE A 165 -0.60 8.64 6.63
C ILE A 165 -2.00 8.95 6.09
N LEU A 166 -3.06 8.43 6.73
CA LEU A 166 -4.44 8.69 6.36
C LEU A 166 -4.79 10.17 6.52
N ALA A 167 -4.45 10.77 7.67
CA ALA A 167 -4.68 12.19 7.93
C ALA A 167 -3.91 13.07 6.94
N ALA A 168 -2.65 12.72 6.64
CA ALA A 168 -1.83 13.42 5.66
C ALA A 168 -2.43 13.32 4.24
N THR A 169 -2.93 12.14 3.87
CA THR A 169 -3.60 11.90 2.58
C THR A 169 -4.89 12.72 2.45
N ILE A 170 -5.73 12.73 3.49
CA ILE A 170 -6.98 13.50 3.53
C ILE A 170 -6.67 15.00 3.48
N GLY A 171 -5.79 15.49 4.34
CA GLY A 171 -5.40 16.90 4.40
C GLY A 171 -4.83 17.40 3.07
N HIS A 172 -3.95 16.61 2.45
CA HIS A 172 -3.41 16.93 1.14
C HIS A 172 -4.48 16.88 0.04
N SER A 173 -5.43 15.94 0.08
CA SER A 173 -6.53 15.88 -0.89
C SER A 173 -7.45 17.11 -0.81
N ILE A 174 -7.71 17.62 0.41
CA ILE A 174 -8.51 18.83 0.63
C ILE A 174 -7.75 20.06 0.15
N TRP A 175 -6.47 20.16 0.48
CA TRP A 175 -5.61 21.26 0.03
C TRP A 175 -5.51 21.31 -1.50
N ALA A 176 -5.27 20.16 -2.13
CA ALA A 176 -5.21 20.05 -3.59
C ALA A 176 -6.52 20.51 -4.25
N ARG A 177 -7.68 20.11 -3.72
CA ARG A 177 -8.99 20.57 -4.22
C ARG A 177 -9.14 22.09 -4.11
N ARG A 178 -8.71 22.70 -3.01
CA ARG A 178 -8.76 24.16 -2.84
C ARG A 178 -7.88 24.89 -3.86
N LEU A 179 -6.65 24.40 -4.06
CA LEU A 179 -5.73 24.99 -5.03
C LEU A 179 -6.23 24.83 -6.48
N GLN A 180 -6.93 23.73 -6.77
CA GLN A 180 -7.51 23.44 -8.08
C GLN A 180 -8.72 24.31 -8.40
N LEU A 181 -9.51 24.72 -7.40
CA LEU A 181 -10.57 25.71 -7.60
C LEU A 181 -10.04 27.08 -8.03
N LEU A 182 -8.76 27.36 -7.76
CA LEU A 182 -8.12 28.63 -8.09
C LEU A 182 -7.36 28.60 -9.43
N GLY A 183 -7.07 27.43 -10.00
CA GLY A 183 -6.27 27.27 -11.22
C GLY A 183 -6.99 26.44 -12.28
N ASN A 184 -7.48 27.08 -13.33
CA ASN A 184 -8.20 26.44 -14.42
C ASN A 184 -7.39 25.28 -15.06
N ALA A 185 -7.84 24.05 -14.79
CA ALA A 185 -7.67 22.81 -15.56
C ALA A 185 -6.22 22.40 -15.96
N SER A 186 -5.52 21.71 -15.04
CA SER A 186 -4.39 20.85 -15.41
C SER A 186 -4.86 19.44 -15.75
N SER A 187 -4.35 18.86 -16.84
CA SER A 187 -4.64 17.49 -17.30
C SER A 187 -4.17 16.37 -16.35
N THR A 188 -3.37 16.71 -15.33
CA THR A 188 -2.90 15.76 -14.29
C THR A 188 -3.93 15.51 -13.18
N LEU A 189 -4.96 16.34 -13.12
CA LEU A 189 -6.01 16.34 -12.10
C LEU A 189 -6.73 14.99 -11.89
N PRO A 190 -7.24 14.30 -12.93
CA PRO A 190 -8.06 13.10 -12.73
C PRO A 190 -7.28 11.91 -12.18
N ILE A 191 -5.97 11.86 -12.44
CA ILE A 191 -5.09 10.79 -11.93
C ILE A 191 -4.87 10.99 -10.44
N LEU A 192 -4.60 12.23 -10.05
CA LEU A 192 -4.31 12.59 -8.68
C LEU A 192 -5.53 12.42 -7.76
N THR A 193 -6.72 12.80 -8.23
CA THR A 193 -7.97 12.61 -7.47
C THR A 193 -8.30 11.14 -7.26
N ARG A 194 -8.07 10.29 -8.28
CA ARG A 194 -8.22 8.84 -8.15
C ARG A 194 -7.21 8.26 -7.15
N LEU A 195 -5.93 8.69 -7.22
CA LEU A 195 -4.90 8.28 -6.27
C LEU A 195 -5.27 8.64 -4.82
N TYR A 196 -5.78 9.84 -4.55
CA TYR A 196 -6.21 10.21 -3.20
C TYR A 196 -7.41 9.40 -2.73
N ARG A 197 -8.43 9.23 -3.58
CA ARG A 197 -9.62 8.47 -3.21
C ARG A 197 -9.27 7.02 -2.88
N ASP A 198 -8.50 6.38 -3.76
CA ASP A 198 -8.12 4.98 -3.60
C ASP A 198 -7.13 4.80 -2.42
N GLY A 199 -6.25 5.79 -2.18
CA GLY A 199 -5.36 5.83 -1.03
C GLY A 199 -6.10 5.97 0.31
N VAL A 200 -7.07 6.90 0.41
CA VAL A 200 -7.90 7.07 1.62
C VAL A 200 -8.68 5.80 1.93
N LEU A 201 -9.28 5.17 0.92
CA LEU A 201 -9.99 3.88 1.10
C LEU A 201 -9.04 2.79 1.60
N TYR A 202 -7.84 2.68 1.02
CA TYR A 202 -6.86 1.68 1.42
C TYR A 202 -6.40 1.88 2.88
N PHE A 203 -5.92 3.07 3.25
CA PHE A 203 -5.42 3.31 4.61
C PHE A 203 -6.53 3.28 5.66
N GLY A 204 -7.74 3.75 5.33
CA GLY A 204 -8.88 3.65 6.23
C GLY A 204 -9.29 2.20 6.50
N LEU A 205 -9.29 1.36 5.47
CA LEU A 205 -9.62 -0.05 5.60
C LEU A 205 -8.52 -0.85 6.31
N ALA A 206 -7.25 -0.56 6.04
CA ALA A 206 -6.12 -1.14 6.75
C ALA A 206 -6.16 -0.82 8.26
N LEU A 207 -6.49 0.42 8.60
CA LEU A 207 -6.67 0.86 9.98
C LEU A 207 -7.84 0.14 10.65
N ALA A 208 -8.99 0.04 9.95
CA ALA A 208 -10.17 -0.66 10.45
C ALA A 208 -9.89 -2.15 10.69
N LEU A 209 -9.24 -2.84 9.74
CA LEU A 209 -8.88 -4.25 9.88
C LEU A 209 -7.94 -4.48 11.06
N ARG A 210 -6.94 -3.62 11.27
CA ARG A 210 -6.04 -3.73 12.44
C ARG A 210 -6.75 -3.47 13.75
N LEU A 211 -7.64 -2.48 13.80
CA LEU A 211 -8.44 -2.21 14.99
C LEU A 211 -9.35 -3.39 15.31
N CYS A 212 -10.02 -3.97 14.31
CA CYS A 212 -10.81 -5.19 14.46
C CYS A 212 -9.94 -6.36 14.96
N GLY A 213 -8.75 -6.57 14.38
CA GLY A 213 -7.82 -7.61 14.84
C GLY A 213 -7.42 -7.42 16.30
N ALA A 214 -7.04 -6.20 16.70
CA ALA A 214 -6.72 -5.87 18.08
C ALA A 214 -7.91 -6.12 19.03
N LEU A 215 -9.12 -5.72 18.65
CA LEU A 215 -10.33 -5.93 19.45
C LEU A 215 -10.64 -7.42 19.62
N VAL A 216 -10.53 -8.23 18.55
CA VAL A 216 -10.71 -9.68 18.67
C VAL A 216 -9.68 -10.28 19.63
N TRP A 217 -8.41 -9.87 19.54
CA TRP A 217 -7.37 -10.36 20.46
C TRP A 217 -7.62 -10.00 21.93
N LEU A 218 -8.20 -8.84 22.19
CA LEU A 218 -8.51 -8.37 23.54
C LEU A 218 -9.80 -8.98 24.12
N VAL A 219 -10.82 -9.22 23.31
CA VAL A 219 -12.17 -9.57 23.79
C VAL A 219 -12.55 -11.03 23.51
N ALA A 220 -12.09 -11.63 22.41
CA ALA A 220 -12.55 -12.95 22.00
C ALA A 220 -11.94 -14.08 22.86
N PRO A 221 -12.59 -15.25 22.96
CA PRO A 221 -12.00 -16.43 23.59
C PRO A 221 -10.76 -16.89 22.79
N ALA A 222 -9.79 -17.50 23.49
CA ALA A 222 -8.48 -17.90 22.92
C ALA A 222 -8.61 -18.67 21.59
N ASN A 223 -9.60 -19.56 21.50
CA ASN A 223 -9.81 -20.39 20.31
C ASN A 223 -10.24 -19.56 19.08
N LEU A 224 -10.83 -18.38 19.22
CA LEU A 224 -11.29 -17.56 18.09
C LEU A 224 -10.24 -16.56 17.59
N LYS A 225 -9.19 -16.29 18.36
CA LYS A 225 -8.26 -15.18 18.08
C LYS A 225 -7.55 -15.34 16.74
N LEU A 226 -7.15 -16.57 16.42
CA LEU A 226 -6.49 -16.91 15.16
C LEU A 226 -7.37 -16.63 13.92
N SER A 227 -8.71 -16.69 14.06
CA SER A 227 -9.62 -16.43 12.94
C SER A 227 -9.49 -15.00 12.41
N ALA A 228 -9.27 -14.02 13.30
CA ALA A 228 -9.07 -12.63 12.91
C ALA A 228 -7.76 -12.44 12.14
N ASP A 229 -6.69 -13.15 12.52
CA ASP A 229 -5.40 -13.05 11.86
C ASP A 229 -5.50 -13.45 10.38
N TYR A 230 -6.21 -14.55 10.07
CA TYR A 230 -6.44 -14.98 8.68
C TYR A 230 -7.20 -13.94 7.86
N CYS A 231 -8.25 -13.34 8.44
CA CYS A 231 -9.03 -12.30 7.78
C CYS A 231 -8.21 -11.03 7.55
N VAL A 232 -7.57 -10.50 8.60
CA VAL A 232 -6.75 -9.29 8.51
C VAL A 232 -5.64 -9.47 7.48
N TYR A 233 -4.98 -10.63 7.49
CA TYR A 233 -3.94 -10.97 6.55
C TYR A 233 -4.47 -10.99 5.10
N ALA A 234 -5.48 -11.82 4.83
CA ALA A 234 -6.03 -11.98 3.48
C ALA A 234 -6.55 -10.65 2.90
N PHE A 235 -7.33 -9.91 3.69
CA PHE A 235 -7.90 -8.64 3.23
C PHE A 235 -6.84 -7.56 3.03
N THR A 236 -5.88 -7.42 3.95
CA THR A 236 -4.80 -6.42 3.80
C THR A 236 -4.01 -6.68 2.51
N SER A 237 -3.70 -7.94 2.20
CA SER A 237 -3.00 -8.31 0.97
C SER A 237 -3.83 -8.01 -0.29
N ILE A 238 -5.12 -8.36 -0.31
CA ILE A 238 -6.04 -8.08 -1.41
C ILE A 238 -6.11 -6.57 -1.68
N PHE A 239 -6.39 -5.77 -0.64
CA PHE A 239 -6.56 -4.33 -0.79
C PHE A 239 -5.27 -3.63 -1.21
N SER A 240 -4.14 -4.03 -0.60
CA SER A 240 -2.84 -3.49 -0.98
C SER A 240 -2.60 -3.73 -2.45
N TYR A 241 -2.78 -4.96 -2.90
CA TYR A 241 -2.48 -5.35 -4.26
C TYR A 241 -3.42 -4.68 -5.29
N ARG A 242 -4.73 -4.62 -5.03
CA ARG A 242 -5.68 -3.90 -5.91
C ARG A 242 -5.33 -2.42 -6.02
N PHE A 243 -4.92 -1.80 -4.92
CA PHE A 243 -4.45 -0.42 -4.92
C PHE A 243 -3.18 -0.25 -5.80
N PHE A 244 -2.21 -1.16 -5.70
CA PHE A 244 -1.02 -1.15 -6.55
C PHE A 244 -1.35 -1.27 -8.04
N LEU A 245 -2.22 -2.21 -8.41
CA LEU A 245 -2.65 -2.40 -9.79
C LEU A 245 -3.43 -1.21 -10.33
N GLY A 246 -4.41 -0.70 -9.59
CA GLY A 246 -5.20 0.46 -10.00
C GLY A 246 -4.34 1.70 -10.25
N LEU A 247 -3.28 1.87 -9.45
CA LEU A 247 -2.31 2.93 -9.68
C LEU A 247 -1.52 2.75 -10.97
N ARG A 248 -0.99 1.55 -11.23
CA ARG A 248 -0.25 1.28 -12.47
C ARG A 248 -1.13 1.45 -13.71
N GLU A 249 -2.37 0.99 -13.63
CA GLU A 249 -3.36 1.15 -14.69
C GLU A 249 -3.59 2.64 -15.00
N SER A 250 -3.76 3.47 -13.96
CA SER A 250 -3.96 4.91 -14.13
C SER A 250 -2.78 5.61 -14.82
N ILE A 251 -1.54 5.21 -14.50
CA ILE A 251 -0.31 5.74 -15.11
C ILE A 251 -0.17 5.27 -16.56
N SER A 252 -0.51 4.02 -16.85
CA SER A 252 -0.48 3.50 -18.23
C SER A 252 -1.49 4.22 -19.12
N ARG A 253 -2.70 4.45 -18.60
CA ARG A 253 -3.78 5.14 -19.33
C ARG A 253 -3.41 6.59 -19.62
N SER A 254 -2.84 7.31 -18.65
CA SER A 254 -2.44 8.72 -18.85
C SER A 254 -1.35 8.90 -19.92
N ARG A 255 -0.40 7.96 -19.98
CA ARG A 255 0.63 7.95 -21.04
C ARG A 255 0.03 7.76 -22.43
N SER A 256 -0.95 6.85 -22.54
CA SER A 256 -1.61 6.55 -23.82
C SER A 256 -2.39 7.75 -24.37
N THR A 257 -3.10 8.49 -23.50
CA THR A 257 -3.81 9.72 -23.91
C THR A 257 -2.86 10.84 -24.35
N SER A 258 -1.70 11.00 -23.68
CA SER A 258 -0.70 12.01 -24.05
C SER A 258 -0.08 11.74 -25.43
N SER A 259 0.21 10.48 -25.75
CA SER A 259 0.79 10.10 -27.05
C SER A 259 -0.17 10.30 -28.23
N GLY A 260 -1.48 10.06 -28.05
CA GLY A 260 -2.48 10.25 -29.11
C GLY A 260 -2.71 11.72 -29.49
N LEU A 261 -2.60 12.63 -28.52
CA LEU A 261 -2.75 14.06 -28.78
C LEU A 261 -1.63 14.59 -29.68
N PHE A 262 -0.41 14.07 -29.53
CA PHE A 262 0.75 14.51 -30.33
C PHE A 262 0.73 13.98 -31.77
N ALA A 263 0.20 12.77 -31.98
CA ALA A 263 0.09 12.18 -33.32
C ALA A 263 -0.96 12.87 -34.19
N THR A 264 -2.02 13.41 -33.59
CA THR A 264 -3.11 14.05 -34.34
C THR A 264 -2.73 15.46 -34.83
N THR A 265 -1.85 16.17 -34.13
CA THR A 265 -1.38 17.50 -34.57
C THR A 265 -0.41 17.44 -35.75
N THR A 266 0.20 16.28 -36.02
CA THR A 266 1.13 16.13 -37.15
C THR A 266 0.43 15.75 -38.46
N THR A 267 -0.78 15.16 -38.42
CA THR A 267 -1.48 14.75 -39.65
C THR A 267 -2.45 15.80 -40.21
N THR A 268 -2.74 16.89 -39.49
CA THR A 268 -3.48 18.03 -40.06
C THR A 268 -2.58 19.07 -40.73
N ALA A 269 -1.25 18.91 -40.66
CA ALA A 269 -0.31 19.75 -41.42
C ALA A 269 -0.22 19.37 -42.91
N GLU A 270 -0.71 18.19 -43.32
CA GLU A 270 -0.66 17.76 -44.74
C GLU A 270 -1.99 17.85 -45.50
N THR A 271 -3.13 18.13 -44.84
CA THR A 271 -4.40 18.42 -45.57
C THR A 271 -4.68 19.92 -45.71
N PHE A 272 -3.87 20.80 -45.09
CA PHE A 272 -3.87 22.25 -45.37
C PHE A 272 -2.76 22.70 -46.33
N ALA A 273 -2.02 21.76 -46.93
CA ALA A 273 -1.09 22.02 -48.02
C ALA A 273 -1.75 22.00 -49.43
N LEU A 274 -3.03 22.39 -49.51
CA LEU A 274 -3.70 22.72 -50.78
C LEU A 274 -4.55 24.01 -50.68
N SER A 275 -4.02 25.03 -49.99
CA SER A 275 -4.30 26.42 -50.36
C SER A 275 -3.01 27.25 -50.34
N GLN A 276 -1.97 26.72 -50.99
CA GLN A 276 -0.77 27.46 -51.35
C GLN A 276 -1.03 28.22 -52.67
N ILE A 277 -1.95 29.18 -52.67
CA ILE A 277 -1.99 30.24 -53.68
C ILE A 277 -2.17 31.58 -52.96
N SER A 278 -1.15 32.42 -53.14
CA SER A 278 -1.19 33.88 -52.98
C SER A 278 -1.20 34.45 -51.57
N ASN A 279 -0.01 34.62 -51.00
CA ASN A 279 0.50 35.97 -50.73
C ASN A 279 1.93 35.93 -50.21
N ARG A 280 2.88 36.02 -51.17
CA ARG A 280 4.13 36.74 -50.92
C ARG A 280 3.76 38.20 -50.84
N ASN A 281 3.94 38.86 -49.70
CA ASN A 281 4.51 40.21 -49.59
C ASN A 281 4.46 40.74 -48.15
N LEU A 282 5.49 41.54 -47.84
CA LEU A 282 5.74 42.35 -46.63
C LEU A 282 6.10 41.53 -45.38
N GLY A 283 7.32 41.57 -44.85
CA GLY A 283 8.26 42.69 -44.79
C GLY A 283 8.24 43.28 -43.38
N GLN A 284 9.43 43.34 -42.77
CA GLN A 284 9.78 44.20 -41.63
C GLN A 284 9.04 44.00 -40.30
N SER A 285 9.77 43.55 -39.28
CA SER A 285 10.40 44.50 -38.35
C SER A 285 11.05 43.75 -37.18
N ILE A 286 12.35 43.94 -37.07
CA ILE A 286 13.19 43.54 -35.95
C ILE A 286 12.85 44.49 -34.78
N HIS A 287 12.28 43.97 -33.69
CA HIS A 287 12.25 44.70 -32.43
C HIS A 287 12.90 43.87 -31.32
N LYS A 288 14.09 44.32 -30.92
CA LYS A 288 14.91 43.83 -29.81
C LYS A 288 14.40 44.52 -28.53
N PRO A 289 13.94 43.80 -27.49
CA PRO A 289 13.62 44.43 -26.21
C PRO A 289 14.89 44.60 -25.37
N THR A 290 15.18 45.86 -25.10
CA THR A 290 16.21 46.41 -24.23
C THR A 290 16.07 45.91 -22.79
N ALA A 291 17.20 45.50 -22.21
CA ALA A 291 17.35 45.18 -20.80
C ALA A 291 17.02 46.38 -19.90
N ARG A 292 16.28 46.16 -18.80
CA ARG A 292 16.20 47.11 -17.68
C ARG A 292 17.02 46.61 -16.49
N PRO A 293 17.67 47.52 -15.74
CA PRO A 293 18.58 47.17 -14.65
C PRO A 293 17.83 46.90 -13.34
N LEU A 294 18.51 46.15 -12.48
CA LEU A 294 18.21 45.93 -11.06
C LEU A 294 17.81 47.22 -10.34
N GLU A 295 16.66 47.20 -9.67
CA GLU A 295 16.34 48.12 -8.59
C GLU A 295 16.47 47.36 -7.27
N LYS A 296 17.46 47.76 -6.46
CA LYS A 296 17.63 47.36 -5.06
C LYS A 296 16.41 47.83 -4.27
N LEU A 297 15.75 46.93 -3.57
CA LEU A 297 14.84 47.29 -2.49
C LEU A 297 15.45 46.80 -1.16
N ASP A 298 16.21 47.70 -0.54
CA ASP A 298 16.55 47.64 0.88
C ASP A 298 15.30 48.07 1.66
N VAL A 299 14.76 47.19 2.50
CA VAL A 299 13.80 47.57 3.55
C VAL A 299 14.25 46.92 4.85
N GLU A 300 14.95 47.74 5.64
CA GLU A 300 14.97 47.63 7.10
C GLU A 300 13.53 47.69 7.63
N LEU A 301 13.17 46.78 8.53
CA LEU A 301 12.21 47.10 9.59
C LEU A 301 12.49 46.30 10.86
N SER A 302 13.27 46.98 11.70
CA SER A 302 13.21 47.10 13.15
C SER A 302 11.92 46.63 13.86
N GLN A 303 12.13 46.11 15.08
CA GLN A 303 11.25 46.16 16.27
C GLN A 303 9.97 45.32 16.31
N SER A 304 10.04 44.18 17.01
CA SER A 304 9.41 43.96 18.33
C SER A 304 9.80 42.60 18.90
#